data_AF-A0A7C3XNJ0-F1
#
_entry.id   AF-A0A7C3XNJ0-F1
#
_cell.length_a   1.000
_cell.length_b   1.000
_cell.length_c   1.000
_cell.angle_alpha   90.00
_cell.angle_beta   90.00
_cell.angle_gamma   90.00
#
_symmetry.space_group_name_H-M   'P 1'
#
loop_
_entity.id
_entity.type
_entity.pdbx_description
1 polymer ?
#
loop_
_entity_poly.entity_id
_entity_poly.type
_entity_poly.pdbx_seq_one_letter_code
_entity_poly.pdbx_strand_id
1 'polypeptide(L)'
;MAAAFVNRFGRRPGRGIRPWLLLPKVIAVMLYAGGLASLLVLWTGGLSPGLARRLALCTIVPGAACANVLGLVLLLQHPRVFLRMRWLVVKLISLAVIMPASHLFLATRLAIIRGAAESGMPADDAAAQFTCGLVVALAGAVWIIVLGRLKPRFGQNPAARGRGG
;
A
#
# COMPACT_ATOMS: atom_id res chain seq x y z
N MET A 1 -48.20 -12.31 17.95
CA MET A 1 -46.98 -12.91 18.53
C MET A 1 -45.85 -12.77 17.52
N ALA A 2 -44.84 -11.95 17.78
CA ALA A 2 -43.70 -11.77 16.87
C ALA A 2 -42.68 -12.90 17.10
N ALA A 3 -42.35 -13.65 16.05
CA ALA A 3 -41.37 -14.73 16.13
C ALA A 3 -39.96 -14.18 16.45
N ALA A 4 -39.35 -14.66 17.52
CA ALA A 4 -38.00 -14.29 17.93
C ALA A 4 -36.97 -14.78 16.89
N PHE A 5 -36.30 -13.84 16.22
CA PHE A 5 -35.29 -14.15 15.21
C PHE A 5 -33.99 -14.62 15.89
N VAL A 6 -33.79 -15.94 16.00
CA VAL A 6 -32.57 -16.52 16.57
C VAL A 6 -31.48 -16.56 15.48
N ASN A 7 -30.45 -15.73 15.64
CA ASN A 7 -29.32 -15.64 14.71
C ASN A 7 -28.40 -16.87 14.82
N ARG A 8 -28.80 -17.98 14.16
CA ARG A 8 -28.03 -19.24 14.11
C ARG A 8 -26.64 -19.12 13.49
N PHE A 9 -26.34 -18.06 12.75
CA PHE A 9 -25.10 -17.92 11.98
C PHE A 9 -24.02 -17.07 12.67
N GLY A 10 -24.24 -16.62 13.92
CA GLY A 10 -23.30 -15.76 14.63
C GLY A 10 -22.98 -14.46 13.86
N ARG A 11 -23.84 -14.05 12.92
CA ARG A 11 -23.67 -12.84 12.11
C ARG A 11 -23.96 -11.65 13.01
N ARG A 12 -22.95 -11.15 13.73
CA ARG A 12 -23.09 -9.93 14.54
C ARG A 12 -23.74 -8.84 13.65
N PRO A 13 -24.94 -8.36 14.00
CA PRO A 13 -25.56 -7.25 13.28
C PRO A 13 -24.65 -6.04 13.46
N GLY A 14 -24.17 -5.49 12.34
CA GLY A 14 -23.16 -4.44 12.34
C GLY A 14 -21.79 -4.93 11.89
N ARG A 15 -21.59 -5.05 10.58
CA ARG A 15 -20.23 -5.00 10.01
C ARG A 15 -19.56 -3.62 10.18
N GLY A 16 -20.27 -2.65 10.80
CA GLY A 16 -19.80 -1.29 11.06
C GLY A 16 -19.48 -0.53 9.77
N ILE A 17 -18.73 0.56 9.90
CA ILE A 17 -18.22 1.39 8.79
C ILE A 17 -17.09 0.65 8.01
N ARG A 18 -16.67 -0.52 8.49
CA ARG A 18 -15.50 -1.25 7.98
C ARG A 18 -15.57 -1.63 6.49
N PRO A 19 -16.69 -2.14 5.93
CA PRO A 19 -16.79 -2.45 4.50
C PRO A 19 -16.65 -1.19 3.64
N TRP A 20 -17.26 -0.10 4.10
CA TRP A 20 -17.26 1.21 3.43
C TRP A 20 -15.88 1.86 3.39
N LEU A 21 -14.99 1.56 4.34
CA LEU A 21 -13.59 2.03 4.32
C LEU A 21 -12.65 1.08 3.58
N LEU A 22 -12.96 -0.21 3.54
CA LEU A 22 -12.12 -1.21 2.88
C LEU A 22 -12.15 -1.08 1.36
N LEU A 23 -13.33 -0.90 0.76
CA LEU A 23 -13.47 -0.76 -0.68
C LEU A 23 -12.65 0.43 -1.25
N PRO A 24 -12.81 1.68 -0.78
CA PRO A 24 -12.03 2.81 -1.29
C PRO A 24 -10.54 2.65 -1.00
N LYS A 25 -10.15 2.00 0.11
CA LYS A 25 -8.75 1.70 0.39
C LYS A 25 -8.15 0.76 -0.64
N VAL A 26 -8.90 -0.27 -1.06
CA VAL A 26 -8.44 -1.20 -2.10
C VAL A 26 -8.26 -0.48 -3.42
N ILE A 27 -9.21 0.40 -3.80
CA ILE A 27 -9.08 1.24 -5.01
C ILE A 27 -7.83 2.13 -4.92
N ALA A 28 -7.60 2.80 -3.79
CA ALA A 28 -6.43 3.65 -3.59
C ALA A 28 -5.10 2.86 -3.70
N VAL A 29 -5.05 1.64 -3.17
CA VAL A 29 -3.90 0.73 -3.33
C VAL A 29 -3.71 0.32 -4.78
N MET A 30 -4.79 0.04 -5.52
CA MET A 30 -4.71 -0.27 -6.96
C MET A 30 -4.19 0.92 -7.77
N LEU A 31 -4.65 2.14 -7.46
CA LEU A 31 -4.15 3.35 -8.11
C LEU A 31 -2.65 3.57 -7.84
N TYR A 32 -2.19 3.33 -6.61
CA TYR A 32 -0.77 3.44 -6.25
C TYR A 32 0.08 2.38 -6.94
N ALA A 33 -0.23 1.10 -6.75
CA ALA A 33 0.57 0.00 -7.29
C ALA A 33 0.46 -0.11 -8.82
N GLY A 34 -0.75 0.06 -9.36
CA GLY A 34 -1.00 0.13 -10.79
C GLY A 34 -0.31 1.34 -11.42
N GLY A 35 -0.37 2.51 -10.76
CA GLY A 35 0.33 3.71 -11.22
C GLY A 35 1.85 3.55 -11.26
N LEU A 36 2.46 2.88 -10.27
CA LEU A 36 3.89 2.53 -10.30
C LEU A 36 4.23 1.57 -11.45
N ALA A 37 3.41 0.53 -11.66
CA ALA A 37 3.63 -0.43 -12.74
C ALA A 37 3.48 0.23 -14.11
N SER A 38 2.43 1.03 -14.32
CA SER A 38 2.23 1.80 -15.55
C SER A 38 3.38 2.79 -15.77
N LEU A 39 3.83 3.49 -14.74
CA LEU A 39 4.96 4.41 -14.83
C LEU A 39 6.24 3.67 -15.24
N LEU A 40 6.52 2.50 -14.67
CA LEU A 40 7.68 1.68 -15.04
C LEU A 40 7.64 1.27 -16.51
N VAL A 41 6.51 0.72 -16.98
CA VAL A 41 6.34 0.28 -18.37
C VAL A 41 6.50 1.46 -19.34
N LEU A 42 5.82 2.57 -19.06
CA LEU A 42 5.90 3.77 -19.90
C LEU A 42 7.32 4.35 -19.88
N TRP A 43 7.96 4.42 -18.72
CA TRP A 43 9.33 4.90 -18.55
C TRP A 43 10.31 4.10 -19.40
N THR A 44 10.25 2.78 -19.35
CA THR A 44 11.08 1.91 -20.21
C THR A 44 10.76 2.06 -21.70
N GLY A 45 9.57 2.55 -22.04
CA GLY A 45 9.16 2.89 -23.41
C GLY A 45 9.55 4.31 -23.86
N GLY A 46 10.37 5.04 -23.09
CA GLY A 46 10.83 6.38 -23.46
C GLY A 46 9.93 7.53 -23.01
N LEU A 47 9.13 7.34 -21.95
CA LEU A 47 8.30 8.39 -21.37
C LEU A 47 9.12 9.63 -21.00
N SER A 48 8.63 10.82 -21.36
CA SER A 48 9.30 12.06 -20.97
C SER A 48 9.28 12.27 -19.43
N PRO A 49 10.36 12.82 -18.84
CA PRO A 49 10.44 13.09 -17.40
C PRO A 49 9.31 13.99 -16.87
N GLY A 50 8.82 14.92 -17.70
CA GLY A 50 7.71 15.80 -17.36
C GLY A 50 6.39 15.02 -17.20
N LEU A 51 6.12 14.07 -18.09
CA LEU A 51 4.92 13.23 -18.01
C LEU A 51 5.04 12.21 -16.87
N ALA A 52 6.23 11.66 -16.63
CA ALA A 52 6.52 10.83 -15.47
C ALA A 52 6.17 11.55 -14.15
N ARG A 53 6.60 12.82 -14.01
CA ARG A 53 6.26 13.67 -12.86
C ARG A 53 4.75 13.88 -12.73
N ARG A 54 4.04 14.16 -13.83
CA ARG A 54 2.59 14.36 -13.82
C ARG A 54 1.84 13.09 -13.38
N LEU A 55 2.21 11.93 -13.91
CA LEU A 55 1.64 10.65 -13.47
C LEU A 55 1.88 10.38 -11.98
N ALA A 56 3.10 10.67 -11.51
CA ALA A 56 3.42 10.54 -10.09
C ALA A 56 2.55 11.44 -9.21
N LEU A 57 2.41 12.72 -9.55
CA LEU A 57 1.68 13.70 -8.75
C LEU A 57 0.15 13.55 -8.84
N CYS A 58 -0.39 13.17 -9.99
CA CYS A 58 -1.83 13.09 -10.21
C CYS A 58 -2.43 11.73 -9.83
N THR A 59 -1.65 10.65 -9.90
CA THR A 59 -2.16 9.28 -9.71
C THR A 59 -1.49 8.58 -8.54
N ILE A 60 -0.16 8.50 -8.54
CA ILE A 60 0.59 7.69 -7.57
C ILE A 60 0.51 8.30 -6.17
N VAL A 61 0.85 9.58 -6.03
CA VAL A 61 0.86 10.30 -4.75
C VAL A 61 -0.53 10.38 -4.12
N PRO A 62 -1.62 10.73 -4.85
CA PRO A 62 -2.96 10.72 -4.28
C PRO A 62 -3.43 9.32 -3.89
N GLY A 63 -3.16 8.30 -4.72
CA GLY A 63 -3.48 6.90 -4.39
C GLY A 63 -2.76 6.44 -3.12
N ALA A 64 -1.47 6.74 -3.01
CA ALA A 64 -0.63 6.54 -1.83
C ALA A 64 -1.21 7.23 -0.58
N ALA A 65 -1.51 8.52 -0.67
CA ALA A 65 -2.03 9.30 0.44
C ALA A 65 -3.39 8.76 0.90
N CYS A 66 -4.32 8.52 -0.01
CA CYS A 66 -5.64 7.94 0.27
C CYS A 66 -5.52 6.57 0.94
N ALA A 67 -4.63 5.69 0.46
CA ALA A 67 -4.42 4.37 1.04
C ALA A 67 -3.90 4.44 2.49
N ASN A 68 -2.99 5.39 2.77
CA ASN A 68 -2.46 5.63 4.11
C ASN A 68 -3.51 6.22 5.05
N VAL A 69 -4.24 7.26 4.63
CA VAL A 69 -5.28 7.91 5.43
C VAL A 69 -6.37 6.90 5.79
N LEU A 70 -6.91 6.17 4.81
CA LEU A 70 -7.92 5.13 5.07
C LEU A 70 -7.35 3.99 5.92
N GLY A 71 -6.07 3.65 5.73
CA GLY A 71 -5.36 2.70 6.57
C GLY A 71 -5.27 3.12 8.03
N LEU A 72 -4.97 4.39 8.26
CA LEU A 72 -4.87 5.00 9.59
C LEU A 72 -6.24 5.08 10.26
N VAL A 73 -7.27 5.53 9.55
CA VAL A 73 -8.65 5.55 10.07
C VAL A 73 -9.09 4.16 10.51
N LEU A 74 -8.81 3.13 9.71
CA LEU A 74 -9.09 1.73 10.09
C LEU A 74 -8.29 1.28 11.31
N LEU A 75 -7.05 1.74 11.46
CA LEU A 75 -6.20 1.43 12.62
C LEU A 75 -6.77 2.07 13.89
N LEU A 76 -7.18 3.34 13.81
CA LEU A 76 -7.72 4.13 14.92
C LEU A 76 -9.09 3.64 15.43
N GLN A 77 -9.86 2.91 14.62
CA GLN A 77 -11.11 2.30 15.08
C GLN A 77 -10.89 1.20 16.12
N HIS A 78 -9.79 0.43 16.03
CA HIS A 78 -9.49 -0.68 16.94
C HIS A 78 -7.98 -0.81 17.25
N PRO A 79 -7.32 0.23 17.78
CA PRO A 79 -5.86 0.32 17.84
C PRO A 79 -5.25 -0.81 18.69
N ARG A 80 -5.87 -1.13 19.83
CA ARG A 80 -5.38 -2.17 20.75
C ARG A 80 -5.37 -3.58 20.12
N VAL A 81 -6.38 -3.91 19.31
CA VAL A 81 -6.48 -5.23 18.67
C VAL A 81 -5.44 -5.35 17.57
N PHE A 82 -5.24 -4.28 16.80
CA PHE A 82 -4.31 -4.23 15.69
C PHE A 82 -2.85 -4.24 16.13
N LEU A 83 -2.48 -3.47 17.17
CA LEU A 83 -1.11 -3.41 17.69
C LEU A 83 -0.64 -4.73 18.32
N ARG A 84 -1.55 -5.56 18.85
CA ARG A 84 -1.19 -6.90 19.35
C ARG A 84 -0.83 -7.88 18.22
N MET A 85 -1.19 -7.59 16.98
CA MET A 85 -0.86 -8.45 15.84
C MET A 85 0.56 -8.11 15.37
N ARG A 86 1.56 -8.88 15.82
CA ARG A 86 2.98 -8.72 15.41
C ARG A 86 3.15 -8.57 13.90
N TRP A 87 2.39 -9.36 13.13
CA TRP A 87 2.39 -9.31 11.68
C TRP A 87 1.92 -7.94 11.12
N LEU A 88 0.92 -7.30 11.74
CA LEU A 88 0.51 -5.94 11.34
C LEU A 88 1.60 -4.92 11.67
N VAL A 89 2.29 -5.06 12.80
CA VAL A 89 3.40 -4.19 13.18
C VAL A 89 4.50 -4.24 12.11
N VAL A 90 4.91 -5.45 11.67
CA VAL A 90 5.87 -5.62 10.56
C VAL A 90 5.39 -4.92 9.29
N LYS A 91 4.10 -5.04 8.95
CA LYS A 91 3.51 -4.36 7.80
C LYS A 91 3.56 -2.84 7.94
N LEU A 92 3.23 -2.30 9.11
CA LEU A 92 3.25 -0.86 9.37
C LEU A 92 4.66 -0.29 9.34
N ILE A 93 5.64 -0.99 9.92
CA ILE A 93 7.06 -0.60 9.85
C ILE A 93 7.54 -0.64 8.40
N SER A 94 7.25 -1.72 7.66
CA SER A 94 7.61 -1.84 6.24
C SER A 94 7.02 -0.69 5.43
N LEU A 95 5.74 -0.37 5.63
CA LEU A 95 5.06 0.75 4.98
C LEU A 95 5.70 2.10 5.35
N ALA A 96 5.96 2.33 6.63
CA ALA A 96 6.52 3.59 7.13
C ALA A 96 7.96 3.84 6.67
N VAL A 97 8.74 2.78 6.34
CA VAL A 97 10.12 2.91 5.86
C VAL A 97 10.17 2.91 4.34
N ILE A 98 9.63 1.87 3.70
CA ILE A 98 9.78 1.65 2.25
C ILE A 98 9.12 2.79 1.47
N MET A 99 7.92 3.19 1.87
CA MET A 99 7.14 4.16 1.11
C MET A 99 7.80 5.54 1.02
N PRO A 100 8.15 6.23 2.13
CA PRO A 100 8.82 7.52 2.03
C PRO A 100 10.22 7.40 1.43
N ALA A 101 10.99 6.35 1.73
CA ALA A 101 12.31 6.16 1.16
C ALA A 101 12.26 6.03 -0.38
N SER A 102 11.36 5.20 -0.90
CA SER A 102 11.15 5.06 -2.34
C SER A 102 10.67 6.35 -2.99
N HIS A 103 9.71 7.06 -2.39
CA HIS A 103 9.23 8.33 -2.93
C HIS A 103 10.31 9.41 -2.97
N LEU A 104 11.09 9.56 -1.90
CA LEU A 104 12.18 10.53 -1.83
C LEU A 104 13.28 10.20 -2.85
N PHE A 105 13.67 8.92 -2.96
CA PHE A 105 14.66 8.47 -3.92
C PHE A 105 14.21 8.74 -5.37
N LEU A 106 12.98 8.34 -5.72
CA LEU A 106 12.42 8.56 -7.05
C LEU A 106 12.27 10.05 -7.38
N ALA A 107 11.79 10.86 -6.44
CA ALA A 107 11.65 12.31 -6.63
C ALA A 107 13.01 12.97 -6.89
N THR A 108 14.04 12.58 -6.13
CA THR A 108 15.40 13.11 -6.30
C THR A 108 15.98 12.74 -7.66
N ARG A 109 15.89 11.46 -8.06
CA ARG A 109 16.41 11.02 -9.37
C ARG A 109 15.65 11.65 -10.54
N LEU A 110 14.33 11.77 -10.43
CA LEU A 110 13.53 12.45 -11.45
C LEU A 110 13.88 13.93 -11.57
N ALA A 111 14.19 14.61 -10.47
CA ALA A 111 14.63 16.00 -10.48
C ALA A 111 15.98 16.16 -11.21
N ILE A 112 16.93 15.25 -10.96
CA ILE A 112 18.24 15.23 -11.65
C ILE A 112 18.05 15.02 -13.15
N ILE A 113 17.26 14.01 -13.55
CA ILE A 113 17.01 13.72 -14.97
C ILE A 113 16.37 14.92 -15.68
N ARG A 114 15.43 15.61 -15.01
CA ARG A 114 14.80 16.81 -15.55
C ARG A 114 15.79 17.95 -15.72
N GLY A 115 16.63 18.21 -14.72
CA GLY A 115 17.66 19.24 -14.81
C GLY A 115 18.64 18.95 -15.95
N ALA A 116 19.07 17.70 -16.09
CA ALA A 116 19.94 17.27 -17.18
C ALA A 116 19.30 17.47 -18.56
N ALA A 117 18.02 17.10 -18.72
CA ALA A 117 17.26 17.31 -19.95
C ALA A 117 17.10 18.80 -20.30
N GLU A 118 16.88 19.67 -19.31
CA GLU A 118 16.82 21.12 -19.50
C GLU A 118 18.18 21.71 -19.88
N SER A 119 19.30 21.14 -19.40
CA SER A 119 20.67 21.55 -19.73
C SER A 119 21.27 20.88 -20.99
N GLY A 120 20.56 19.96 -21.63
CA GLY A 120 21.09 19.19 -22.77
C GLY A 120 22.22 18.22 -22.41
N MET A 121 22.33 17.81 -21.14
CA MET A 121 23.35 16.87 -20.67
C MET A 121 22.78 15.44 -20.63
N PRO A 122 23.59 14.41 -20.97
CA PRO A 122 23.18 13.02 -20.82
C PRO A 122 22.99 12.67 -19.33
N ALA A 123 22.03 11.79 -19.04
CA ALA A 123 21.64 11.41 -17.69
C ALA A 123 21.38 9.91 -17.54
N ASP A 124 22.11 9.09 -18.29
CA ASP A 124 21.85 7.66 -18.43
C ASP A 124 21.96 6.93 -17.09
N ASP A 125 22.97 7.27 -16.28
CA ASP A 125 23.14 6.71 -14.94
C ASP A 125 21.95 7.04 -14.03
N ALA A 126 21.47 8.29 -14.08
CA ALA A 126 20.33 8.72 -13.29
C ALA A 126 19.03 8.03 -13.75
N ALA A 127 18.88 7.82 -15.07
CA ALA A 127 17.77 7.08 -15.65
C ALA A 127 17.78 5.60 -15.24
N ALA A 128 18.94 4.94 -15.28
CA ALA A 128 19.11 3.56 -14.81
C ALA A 128 18.79 3.43 -13.31
N GLN A 129 19.29 4.36 -12.49
CA GLN A 129 18.98 4.41 -11.06
C GLN A 129 17.49 4.67 -10.79
N PHE A 130 16.85 5.52 -11.59
CA PHE A 130 15.41 5.76 -11.49
C PHE A 130 14.60 4.50 -11.84
N THR A 131 14.97 3.78 -12.91
CA THR A 131 14.35 2.49 -13.26
C THR A 131 14.51 1.46 -12.15
N CYS A 132 15.72 1.31 -11.60
CA CYS A 132 15.98 0.44 -10.45
C CYS A 132 15.12 0.85 -9.24
N GLY A 133 15.04 2.16 -8.95
CA GLY A 133 14.17 2.71 -7.90
C GLY A 133 12.70 2.38 -8.11
N LEU A 134 12.20 2.42 -9.35
CA LEU A 134 10.81 2.07 -9.68
C LEU A 134 10.54 0.58 -9.45
N VAL A 135 11.46 -0.28 -9.87
CA VAL A 135 11.38 -1.74 -9.62
C VAL A 135 11.37 -2.02 -8.13
N VAL A 136 12.26 -1.41 -7.36
CA VAL A 136 12.32 -1.57 -5.89
C VAL A 136 11.05 -1.05 -5.22
N ALA A 137 10.56 0.13 -5.63
CA ALA A 137 9.31 0.70 -5.10
C ALA A 137 8.10 -0.20 -5.39
N LEU A 138 8.02 -0.75 -6.61
CA LEU A 138 6.96 -1.67 -7.01
C LEU A 138 7.04 -2.99 -6.24
N ALA A 139 8.24 -3.58 -6.12
CA ALA A 139 8.46 -4.79 -5.33
C ALA A 139 8.08 -4.56 -3.85
N GLY A 140 8.45 -3.41 -3.28
CA GLY A 140 8.05 -2.99 -1.94
C GLY A 140 6.52 -2.83 -1.80
N ALA A 141 5.85 -2.26 -2.79
CA ALA A 141 4.40 -2.17 -2.82
C ALA A 141 3.73 -3.56 -2.86
N VAL A 142 4.21 -4.45 -3.73
CA VAL A 142 3.76 -5.84 -3.81
C VAL A 142 3.97 -6.57 -2.49
N TRP A 143 5.14 -6.42 -1.86
CA TRP A 143 5.43 -6.96 -0.54
C TRP A 143 4.41 -6.52 0.51
N ILE A 144 4.11 -5.22 0.60
CA ILE A 144 3.11 -4.68 1.55
C ILE A 144 1.69 -5.20 1.26
N ILE A 145 1.34 -5.38 -0.02
CA ILE A 145 0.06 -5.95 -0.45
C ILE A 145 -0.04 -7.42 -0.05
N VAL A 146 0.99 -8.21 -0.37
CA VAL A 146 1.09 -9.64 -0.06
C VAL A 146 1.03 -9.86 1.44
N LEU A 147 1.83 -9.11 2.22
CA LEU A 147 1.68 -9.04 3.66
C LEU A 147 0.20 -8.79 3.97
N GLY A 148 -0.40 -7.70 3.46
CA GLY A 148 -1.79 -7.36 3.70
C GLY A 148 -2.84 -8.46 3.51
N ARG A 149 -2.57 -9.44 2.65
CA ARG A 149 -3.47 -10.55 2.31
C ARG A 149 -3.12 -11.83 3.06
N LEU A 150 -1.84 -12.12 3.19
CA LEU A 150 -1.35 -13.20 4.03
C LEU A 150 -1.55 -12.73 5.46
N LYS A 151 -2.65 -13.16 6.08
CA LYS A 151 -2.86 -13.05 7.52
C LYS A 151 -2.34 -14.35 8.14
N PRO A 152 -1.02 -14.55 8.30
CA PRO A 152 -0.54 -15.75 8.94
C PRO A 152 -1.11 -15.77 10.35
N ARG A 153 -1.71 -16.91 10.72
CA ARG A 153 -2.28 -17.14 12.05
C ARG A 153 -1.16 -17.39 13.08
N PHE A 154 -0.05 -16.66 13.00
CA PHE A 154 1.06 -16.77 13.95
C PHE A 154 0.53 -16.47 15.37
N GLY A 155 0.35 -17.53 16.16
CA GLY A 155 -0.15 -17.45 17.54
C GLY A 155 -1.67 -17.35 17.72
N GLN A 156 -2.49 -17.48 16.66
CA GLN A 156 -3.96 -17.55 16.78
C GLN A 156 -4.46 -19.00 16.74
N ASN A 157 -3.84 -19.88 17.53
CA ASN A 157 -4.43 -21.16 17.91
C ASN A 157 -5.16 -20.98 19.25
N PRO A 158 -6.44 -20.60 19.27
CA PRO A 158 -7.26 -20.85 20.45
C PRO A 158 -7.51 -22.36 20.52
N ALA A 159 -6.78 -23.00 21.43
CA ALA A 159 -7.15 -24.22 22.12
C ALA A 159 -7.61 -25.45 21.29
N ALA A 160 -6.67 -26.36 21.06
CA ALA A 160 -6.88 -27.79 21.32
C ALA A 160 -6.89 -28.10 22.85
N ARG A 161 -7.49 -27.20 23.66
CA ARG A 161 -7.63 -27.33 25.13
C ARG A 161 -9.11 -27.21 25.47
N GLY A 162 -9.79 -28.34 25.40
CA GLY A 162 -11.22 -28.46 25.69
C GLY A 162 -11.77 -29.85 25.39
N ARG A 163 -11.02 -30.90 25.71
CA ARG A 163 -11.54 -32.27 25.89
C ARG A 163 -10.72 -32.90 27.02
N GLY A 164 -11.26 -32.84 28.23
CA GLY A 164 -10.62 -33.30 29.46
C GLY A 164 -11.34 -32.66 30.64
N GLY A 165 -12.46 -33.27 31.04
CA GLY A 165 -13.38 -32.82 32.07
C GLY A 165 -14.73 -33.45 31.81
#